data_AF-A0A850LHT4-F1
#
_entry.id   AF-A0A850LHT4-F1
#
_cell.length_a   1.000
_cell.length_b   1.000
_cell.length_c   1.000
_cell.angle_alpha   90.00
_cell.angle_beta   90.00
_cell.angle_gamma   90.00
#
_symmetry.space_group_name_H-M   'P 1'
#
loop_
_entity.id
_entity.type
_entity.pdbx_description
1 polymer ?
#
loop_
_entity_poly.entity_id
_entity_poly.type
_entity_poly.pdbx_seq_one_letter_code
_entity_poly.pdbx_strand_id
1 'polypeptide(L)'
;MQDDVFLSVRRIVGEVMDIDPADLTGDTRFSDLPLEYEEDFHDIYERCCQALNVPLPAILNTMPVYRQRIGEQMMNGWRLLAPFFARADRLLAEHDVRMECETLDSLAETMRQGRYVSSGQFWPRANPPRSKRYVLGWLAGLMGATVAVPYALTFLPCRLICIYWGFSTFTQMQNMLPVAFAIFLFVLVVTIAPGVYGLYLNPKAPFRQRRQVAARHRPD
;
A
#
# COMPACT_ATOMS: atom_id res chain seq x y z
N MET A 1 37.95 -7.39 10.86
CA MET A 1 36.73 -7.61 11.68
C MET A 1 35.49 -6.95 11.08
N GLN A 2 35.51 -5.64 10.76
CA GLN A 2 34.35 -4.99 10.13
C GLN A 2 34.09 -5.57 8.72
N ASP A 3 35.12 -5.76 7.91
CA ASP A 3 35.00 -6.33 6.55
C ASP A 3 34.58 -7.80 6.55
N ASP A 4 34.95 -8.59 7.56
CA ASP A 4 34.70 -10.05 7.59
C ASP A 4 33.21 -10.40 7.70
N VAL A 5 32.45 -9.61 8.47
CA VAL A 5 31.00 -9.82 8.63
C VAL A 5 30.26 -9.44 7.35
N PHE A 6 30.63 -8.31 6.74
CA PHE A 6 30.01 -7.88 5.49
C PHE A 6 30.28 -8.86 4.36
N LEU A 7 31.52 -9.34 4.22
CA LEU A 7 31.88 -10.36 3.23
C LEU A 7 31.10 -11.66 3.43
N SER A 8 30.88 -12.06 4.69
CA SER A 8 30.09 -13.26 5.03
C SER A 8 28.61 -13.10 4.64
N VAL A 9 28.00 -11.97 5.01
CA VAL A 9 26.61 -11.64 4.63
C VAL A 9 26.46 -11.58 3.11
N ARG A 10 27.37 -10.89 2.43
CA ARG A 10 27.36 -10.75 0.97
C ARG A 10 27.46 -12.10 0.26
N ARG A 11 28.31 -13.00 0.76
CA ARG A 11 28.43 -14.37 0.23
C ARG A 11 27.13 -15.14 0.41
N ILE A 12 26.54 -15.10 1.60
CA ILE A 12 25.29 -15.83 1.91
C ILE A 12 24.14 -15.32 1.04
N VAL A 13 24.00 -14.00 0.89
CA VAL A 13 22.96 -13.42 0.02
C VAL A 13 23.20 -13.81 -1.44
N GLY A 14 24.44 -13.78 -1.93
CA GLY A 14 24.74 -14.26 -3.28
C GLY A 14 24.40 -15.74 -3.48
N GLU A 15 24.67 -16.60 -2.49
CA GLU A 15 24.34 -18.03 -2.53
C GLU A 15 22.84 -18.30 -2.51
N VAL A 16 22.05 -17.56 -1.72
CA VAL A 16 20.59 -17.74 -1.65
C VAL A 16 19.91 -17.20 -2.92
N MET A 17 20.39 -16.08 -3.44
CA MET A 17 19.77 -15.40 -4.58
C MET A 17 20.32 -15.83 -5.95
N ASP A 18 21.32 -16.71 -5.98
CA ASP A 18 22.08 -17.08 -7.19
C ASP A 18 22.66 -15.85 -7.93
N ILE A 19 23.25 -14.92 -7.18
CA ILE A 19 23.87 -13.68 -7.67
C ILE A 19 25.36 -13.70 -7.32
N ASP A 20 26.21 -13.24 -8.24
CA ASP A 20 27.64 -13.07 -7.95
C ASP A 20 27.83 -12.11 -6.77
N PRO A 21 28.47 -12.53 -5.66
CA PRO A 21 28.76 -11.66 -4.53
C PRO A 21 29.56 -10.40 -4.91
N ALA A 22 30.27 -10.39 -6.03
CA ALA A 22 30.98 -9.22 -6.53
C ALA A 22 30.05 -8.08 -6.97
N ASP A 23 28.85 -8.40 -7.43
CA ASP A 23 27.85 -7.42 -7.91
C ASP A 23 27.06 -6.78 -6.75
N LEU A 24 27.16 -7.35 -5.55
CA LEU A 24 26.47 -6.88 -4.35
C LEU A 24 27.31 -5.81 -3.61
N THR A 25 26.69 -4.66 -3.36
CA THR A 25 27.27 -3.52 -2.62
C THR A 25 26.53 -3.28 -1.30
N GLY A 26 27.14 -2.54 -0.37
CA GLY A 26 26.53 -2.24 0.94
C GLY A 26 25.17 -1.55 0.85
N ASP A 27 25.01 -0.67 -0.13
CA ASP A 27 23.77 0.05 -0.43
C ASP A 27 22.71 -0.80 -1.16
N THR A 28 23.04 -2.04 -1.53
CA THR A 28 22.09 -2.91 -2.24
C THR A 28 20.90 -3.20 -1.36
N ARG A 29 19.72 -2.83 -1.87
CA ARG A 29 18.45 -3.00 -1.18
C ARG A 29 17.90 -4.39 -1.43
N PHE A 30 17.25 -4.96 -0.43
CA PHE A 30 16.48 -6.18 -0.59
C PHE A 30 15.35 -6.01 -1.62
N SER A 31 14.80 -4.79 -1.76
CA SER A 31 13.81 -4.48 -2.81
C SER A 31 14.31 -4.63 -4.23
N ASP A 32 15.62 -4.51 -4.43
CA ASP A 32 16.26 -4.55 -5.74
C ASP A 32 16.75 -5.97 -6.08
N LEU A 33 16.69 -6.87 -5.11
CA LEU A 33 16.97 -8.30 -5.28
C LEU A 33 15.72 -9.01 -5.82
N PRO A 34 15.89 -10.05 -6.64
CA PRO A 34 14.79 -10.86 -7.16
C PRO A 34 14.22 -11.80 -6.08
N LEU A 35 13.74 -11.23 -4.97
CA LEU A 35 13.07 -11.98 -3.91
C LEU A 35 11.74 -12.49 -4.46
N GLU A 36 11.63 -13.80 -4.68
CA GLU A 36 10.41 -14.40 -5.19
C GLU A 36 9.44 -14.70 -4.03
N TYR A 37 9.97 -15.04 -2.86
CA TYR A 37 9.17 -15.48 -1.71
C TYR A 37 9.64 -14.89 -0.39
N GLU A 38 8.71 -14.78 0.58
CA GLU A 38 9.02 -14.39 1.97
C GLU A 38 9.99 -15.39 2.64
N GLU A 39 10.02 -16.63 2.14
CA GLU A 39 10.96 -17.68 2.54
C GLU A 39 12.42 -17.30 2.26
N ASP A 40 12.72 -16.63 1.15
CA ASP A 40 14.09 -16.22 0.79
C ASP A 40 14.68 -15.28 1.83
N PHE A 41 13.85 -14.38 2.37
CA PHE A 41 14.25 -13.43 3.41
C PHE A 41 14.55 -14.14 4.73
N HIS A 42 13.71 -15.11 5.11
CA HIS A 42 13.93 -15.93 6.30
C HIS A 42 15.21 -16.77 6.18
N ASP A 43 15.45 -17.37 5.01
CA ASP A 43 16.63 -18.19 4.72
C ASP A 43 17.93 -17.37 4.85
N ILE A 44 17.95 -16.14 4.30
CA ILE A 44 19.10 -15.23 4.42
C ILE A 44 19.39 -14.92 5.90
N TYR A 45 18.36 -14.56 6.67
CA TYR A 45 18.50 -14.22 8.08
C TYR A 45 18.99 -15.41 8.91
N GLU A 46 18.40 -16.59 8.71
CA GLU A 46 18.75 -17.79 9.43
C GLU A 46 20.20 -18.21 9.13
N ARG A 47 20.59 -18.26 7.85
CA ARG A 47 21.95 -18.62 7.45
C ARG A 47 22.98 -17.61 7.96
N CYS A 48 22.68 -16.31 7.95
CA CYS A 48 23.56 -15.28 8.52
C CYS A 48 23.73 -15.46 10.03
N CYS A 49 22.63 -15.72 10.76
CA CYS A 49 22.66 -15.97 12.20
C CYS A 49 23.47 -17.22 12.54
N GLN A 50 23.29 -18.32 11.80
CA GLN A 50 24.04 -19.56 11.98
C GLN A 50 25.54 -19.38 11.70
N ALA A 51 25.89 -18.72 10.58
CA ALA A 51 27.28 -18.52 10.18
C ALA A 51 28.06 -17.60 11.14
N LEU A 52 27.39 -16.61 11.72
CA LEU A 52 28.01 -15.61 12.60
C LEU A 52 27.78 -15.88 14.09
N ASN A 53 27.15 -17.00 14.44
CA ASN A 53 26.81 -17.40 15.80
C ASN A 53 26.00 -16.33 16.56
N VAL A 54 25.04 -15.71 15.87
CA VAL A 54 24.14 -14.69 16.42
C VAL A 54 22.78 -15.34 16.72
N PRO A 55 22.21 -15.19 17.93
CA PRO A 55 20.90 -15.76 18.23
C PRO A 55 19.79 -15.00 17.48
N LEU A 56 19.17 -15.66 16.50
CA LEU A 56 18.04 -15.13 15.73
C LEU A 56 16.93 -14.50 16.61
N PRO A 57 16.52 -15.08 17.77
CA PRO A 57 15.52 -14.47 18.63
C PRO A 57 15.93 -13.09 19.17
N ALA A 58 17.23 -12.83 19.37
CA ALA A 58 17.70 -11.54 19.86
C ALA A 58 17.48 -10.43 18.81
N ILE A 59 17.68 -10.75 17.53
CA ILE A 59 17.41 -9.83 16.43
C ILE A 59 15.89 -9.62 16.28
N LEU A 60 15.12 -10.71 16.14
CA LEU A 60 13.67 -10.63 15.89
C LEU A 60 12.92 -9.86 16.97
N ASN A 61 13.31 -10.00 18.25
CA ASN A 61 12.69 -9.26 19.36
C ASN A 61 12.96 -7.75 19.34
N THR A 62 13.94 -7.31 18.55
CA THR A 62 14.30 -5.89 18.39
C THR A 62 13.81 -5.29 17.07
N MET A 63 13.24 -6.10 16.18
CA MET A 63 12.64 -5.61 14.94
C MET A 63 11.35 -4.83 15.20
N PRO A 64 11.13 -3.69 14.51
CA PRO A 64 9.90 -2.93 14.64
C PRO A 64 8.70 -3.68 14.02
N VAL A 65 7.67 -3.96 14.81
CA VAL A 65 6.41 -4.53 14.31
C VAL A 65 5.56 -3.39 13.72
N TYR A 66 5.47 -3.34 12.39
CA TYR A 66 4.61 -2.38 11.71
C TYR A 66 3.14 -2.81 11.75
N ARG A 67 2.34 -2.26 12.67
CA ARG A 67 0.88 -2.47 12.69
C ARG A 67 0.15 -1.32 12.01
N GLN A 68 -0.72 -1.64 11.05
CA GLN A 68 -1.70 -0.68 10.54
C GLN A 68 -2.69 -0.33 11.67
N ARG A 69 -2.62 0.91 12.14
CA ARG A 69 -3.49 1.39 13.23
C ARG A 69 -4.87 1.83 12.75
N ILE A 70 -5.07 1.92 11.43
CA ILE A 70 -6.27 2.44 10.79
C ILE A 70 -6.87 1.39 9.85
N GLY A 71 -8.19 1.25 9.89
CA GLY A 71 -8.91 0.28 9.06
C GLY A 71 -8.80 0.57 7.56
N GLU A 72 -8.74 -0.50 6.76
CA GLU A 72 -8.55 -0.43 5.31
C GLU A 72 -9.58 0.44 4.58
N GLN A 73 -10.84 0.42 5.02
CA GLN A 73 -11.90 1.24 4.42
C GLN A 73 -11.62 2.74 4.56
N MET A 74 -11.05 3.17 5.69
CA MET A 74 -10.69 4.56 5.91
C MET A 74 -9.48 4.97 5.06
N MET A 75 -8.47 4.09 4.97
CA MET A 75 -7.34 4.28 4.06
C MET A 75 -7.79 4.40 2.60
N ASN A 76 -8.68 3.51 2.15
CA ASN A 76 -9.23 3.55 0.78
C ASN A 76 -10.04 4.82 0.52
N GLY A 77 -10.85 5.25 1.48
CA GLY A 77 -11.56 6.54 1.39
C GLY A 77 -10.59 7.71 1.23
N TRP A 78 -9.51 7.76 2.02
CA TRP A 78 -8.50 8.80 1.86
C TRP A 78 -7.74 8.70 0.53
N ARG A 79 -7.45 7.50 0.00
CA ARG A 79 -6.81 7.33 -1.33
C ARG A 79 -7.62 7.94 -2.45
N LEU A 80 -8.95 7.88 -2.35
CA LEU A 80 -9.88 8.48 -3.31
C LEU A 80 -10.03 10.00 -3.10
N LEU A 81 -9.92 10.49 -1.86
CA LEU A 81 -10.06 11.91 -1.51
C LEU A 81 -8.77 12.72 -1.70
N ALA A 82 -7.60 12.11 -1.51
CA ALA A 82 -6.28 12.74 -1.60
C ALA A 82 -6.05 13.60 -2.86
N PRO A 83 -6.56 13.24 -4.05
CA PRO A 83 -6.39 14.05 -5.27
C PRO A 83 -7.11 15.39 -5.24
N PHE A 84 -8.12 15.51 -4.37
CA PHE A 84 -8.97 16.70 -4.24
C PHE A 84 -8.70 17.43 -2.92
N PHE A 85 -8.28 16.71 -1.88
CA PHE A 85 -8.07 17.23 -0.54
C PHE A 85 -6.65 16.94 -0.06
N ALA A 86 -5.80 17.98 -0.01
CA ALA A 86 -4.42 17.87 0.49
C ALA A 86 -4.33 17.30 1.92
N ARG A 87 -5.39 17.43 2.70
CA ARG A 87 -5.48 16.87 4.05
C ARG A 87 -5.60 15.34 4.05
N ALA A 88 -6.31 14.76 3.09
CA ALA A 88 -6.41 13.30 2.96
C ALA A 88 -5.06 12.70 2.53
N ASP A 89 -4.31 13.37 1.64
CA ASP A 89 -2.94 12.94 1.28
C ASP A 89 -1.99 12.95 2.50
N ARG A 90 -2.15 13.88 3.43
CA ARG A 90 -1.36 13.88 4.68
C ARG A 90 -1.72 12.77 5.63
N LEU A 91 -3.03 12.56 5.86
CA LEU A 91 -3.48 11.48 6.72
C LEU A 91 -3.06 10.13 6.17
N LEU A 92 -3.07 9.97 4.83
CA LEU A 92 -2.40 8.84 4.18
C LEU A 92 -0.91 8.82 4.50
N ALA A 93 -0.16 9.89 4.25
CA ALA A 93 1.28 9.89 4.48
C ALA A 93 1.69 9.62 5.95
N GLU A 94 0.85 9.98 6.92
CA GLU A 94 1.06 9.76 8.35
C GLU A 94 0.73 8.33 8.79
N HIS A 95 -0.30 7.71 8.19
CA HIS A 95 -0.81 6.40 8.59
C HIS A 95 -0.46 5.28 7.59
N ASP A 96 0.11 5.63 6.45
CA ASP A 96 0.64 4.68 5.49
C ASP A 96 1.89 4.06 6.08
N VAL A 97 1.72 2.81 6.48
CA VAL A 97 2.79 1.97 6.95
C VAL A 97 3.73 1.74 5.76
N ARG A 98 4.96 2.23 5.88
CA ARG A 98 6.05 1.84 4.99
C ARG A 98 6.88 0.82 5.71
N MET A 99 7.02 -0.35 5.09
CA MET A 99 8.02 -1.31 5.53
C MET A 99 9.38 -0.66 5.32
N GLU A 100 10.27 -0.86 6.29
CA GLU A 100 11.67 -0.50 6.11
C GLU A 100 12.31 -1.47 5.11
N CYS A 101 13.04 -0.92 4.15
CA CYS A 101 13.75 -1.71 3.16
C CYS A 101 15.15 -1.96 3.69
N GLU A 102 15.46 -3.22 3.95
CA GLU A 102 16.79 -3.58 4.42
C GLU A 102 17.82 -3.43 3.30
N THR A 103 19.05 -3.18 3.73
CA THR A 103 20.25 -3.09 2.90
C THR A 103 21.28 -4.12 3.39
N LEU A 104 22.24 -4.49 2.55
CA LEU A 104 23.30 -5.41 2.99
C LEU A 104 24.12 -4.83 4.15
N ASP A 105 24.35 -3.52 4.17
CA ASP A 105 25.04 -2.87 5.29
C ASP A 105 24.22 -2.90 6.59
N SER A 106 22.91 -2.66 6.51
CA SER A 106 22.05 -2.74 7.70
C SER A 106 21.95 -4.17 8.24
N LEU A 107 21.93 -5.17 7.36
CA LEU A 107 21.97 -6.58 7.74
C LEU A 107 23.32 -6.94 8.39
N ALA A 108 24.43 -6.53 7.78
CA ALA A 108 25.76 -6.76 8.35
C ALA A 108 25.91 -6.08 9.72
N GLU A 109 25.41 -4.86 9.87
CA GLU A 109 25.43 -4.15 11.15
C GLU A 109 24.50 -4.80 12.19
N THR A 110 23.35 -5.32 11.76
CA THR A 110 22.46 -6.13 12.60
C THR A 110 23.17 -7.36 13.17
N MET A 111 23.92 -8.06 12.31
CA MET A 111 24.70 -9.24 12.73
C MET A 111 25.87 -8.86 13.64
N ARG A 112 26.54 -7.72 13.42
CA ARG A 112 27.61 -7.22 14.30
C ARG A 112 27.09 -6.87 15.69
N GLN A 113 25.95 -6.20 15.77
CA GLN A 113 25.39 -5.72 17.03
C GLN A 113 24.53 -6.76 17.76
N GLY A 114 24.14 -7.84 17.09
CA GLY A 114 23.23 -8.85 17.65
C GLY A 114 21.81 -8.33 17.92
N ARG A 115 21.44 -7.21 17.30
CA ARG A 115 20.13 -6.54 17.39
C ARG A 115 19.83 -5.88 16.06
N TYR A 116 18.54 -5.70 15.75
CA TYR A 116 18.09 -5.07 14.52
C TYR A 116 18.65 -3.64 14.39
N VAL A 117 19.24 -3.35 13.23
CA VAL A 117 19.73 -2.03 12.85
C VAL A 117 19.02 -1.58 11.58
N SER A 118 18.36 -0.43 11.70
CA SER A 118 17.63 0.25 10.64
C SER A 118 18.56 0.73 9.53
N SER A 119 18.19 0.48 8.26
CA SER A 119 18.84 1.08 7.08
C SER A 119 18.43 2.54 6.89
N GLY A 120 17.29 2.95 7.48
CA GLY A 120 16.67 4.25 7.27
C GLY A 120 16.05 4.41 5.89
N GLN A 121 16.05 3.35 5.07
CA GLN A 121 15.47 3.32 3.74
C GLN A 121 14.09 2.66 3.80
N PHE A 122 13.12 3.17 3.05
CA PHE A 122 11.74 2.69 3.14
C PHE A 122 11.24 2.22 1.78
N TRP A 123 10.46 1.14 1.78
CA TRP A 123 9.71 0.71 0.61
C TRP A 123 8.79 1.82 0.09
N PRO A 124 8.38 1.76 -1.19
CA PRO A 124 7.34 2.63 -1.72
C PRO A 124 6.08 2.60 -0.85
N ARG A 125 5.33 3.70 -0.87
CA ARG A 125 4.04 3.81 -0.17
C ARG A 125 3.14 2.63 -0.53
N ALA A 126 2.66 1.86 0.45
CA ALA A 126 1.71 0.77 0.21
C ALA A 126 0.37 1.32 -0.30
N ASN A 127 -0.03 2.49 0.19
CA ASN A 127 -1.28 3.15 -0.18
C ASN A 127 -1.03 4.52 -0.85
N PRO A 128 -0.52 4.54 -2.10
CA PRO A 128 -0.35 5.80 -2.81
C PRO A 128 -1.73 6.42 -3.11
N PRO A 129 -1.81 7.77 -3.13
CA PRO A 129 -3.02 8.47 -3.55
C PRO A 129 -3.35 8.09 -4.99
N ARG A 130 -4.65 7.95 -5.30
CA ARG A 130 -5.08 7.68 -6.69
C ARG A 130 -4.84 8.92 -7.55
N SER A 131 -4.81 8.77 -8.88
CA SER A 131 -4.78 9.96 -9.73
C SER A 131 -6.17 10.58 -9.84
N LYS A 132 -6.27 11.90 -10.04
CA LYS A 132 -7.56 12.57 -10.27
C LYS A 132 -8.34 11.94 -11.44
N ARG A 133 -7.63 11.57 -12.52
CA ARG A 133 -8.20 10.90 -13.70
C ARG A 133 -8.79 9.54 -13.33
N TYR A 134 -8.08 8.75 -12.52
CA TYR A 134 -8.58 7.46 -12.05
C TYR A 134 -9.86 7.62 -11.24
N VAL A 135 -9.89 8.55 -10.27
CA VAL A 135 -11.08 8.73 -9.42
C VAL A 135 -12.27 9.21 -10.24
N LEU A 136 -12.08 10.15 -11.16
CA LEU A 136 -13.15 10.60 -12.07
C LEU A 136 -13.64 9.48 -12.99
N GLY A 137 -12.72 8.67 -13.55
CA GLY A 137 -13.06 7.52 -14.38
C GLY A 137 -13.82 6.44 -13.61
N TRP A 138 -13.40 6.16 -12.37
CA TRP A 138 -14.10 5.23 -11.48
C TRP A 138 -15.51 5.73 -11.13
N LEU A 139 -15.67 7.02 -10.80
CA LEU A 139 -16.99 7.62 -10.55
C LEU A 139 -17.91 7.54 -11.78
N ALA A 140 -17.37 7.85 -12.96
CA ALA A 140 -18.11 7.76 -14.22
C ALA A 140 -18.49 6.31 -14.53
N GLY A 141 -17.58 5.36 -14.31
CA GLY A 141 -17.83 3.93 -14.48
C GLY A 141 -18.87 3.40 -13.50
N LEU A 142 -18.82 3.82 -12.23
CA LEU A 142 -19.82 3.47 -11.22
C LEU A 142 -21.20 4.02 -11.61
N MET A 143 -21.28 5.30 -11.99
CA MET A 143 -22.52 5.92 -12.46
C MET A 143 -23.06 5.19 -13.70
N GLY A 144 -22.20 4.91 -14.67
CA GLY A 144 -22.53 4.14 -15.87
C GLY A 144 -23.08 2.75 -15.54
N ALA A 145 -22.41 2.00 -14.66
CA ALA A 145 -22.86 0.69 -14.22
C ALA A 145 -24.21 0.75 -13.51
N THR A 146 -24.42 1.74 -12.63
CA THR A 146 -25.69 1.90 -11.92
C THR A 146 -26.86 2.21 -12.84
N VAL A 147 -26.63 2.83 -14.01
CA VAL A 147 -27.70 3.06 -15.01
C VAL A 147 -27.82 1.89 -15.99
N ALA A 148 -26.69 1.34 -16.44
CA ALA A 148 -26.64 0.28 -17.44
C ALA A 148 -27.14 -1.07 -16.93
N VAL A 149 -26.89 -1.42 -15.66
CA VAL A 149 -27.35 -2.69 -15.08
C VAL A 149 -28.88 -2.74 -15.01
N PRO A 150 -29.59 -1.75 -14.42
CA PRO A 150 -31.05 -1.69 -14.48
C PRO A 150 -31.58 -1.64 -15.90
N TYR A 151 -30.92 -0.90 -16.79
CA TYR A 151 -31.29 -0.87 -18.20
C TYR A 151 -31.23 -2.27 -18.82
N ALA A 152 -30.13 -3.01 -18.67
CA ALA A 152 -29.99 -4.37 -19.16
C ALA A 152 -31.03 -5.32 -18.53
N LEU A 153 -31.34 -5.16 -17.23
CA LEU A 153 -32.37 -5.92 -16.53
C LEU A 153 -33.78 -5.69 -17.12
N THR A 154 -34.06 -4.54 -17.75
CA THR A 154 -35.35 -4.33 -18.46
C THR A 154 -35.49 -5.18 -19.73
N PHE A 155 -34.38 -5.72 -20.27
CA PHE A 155 -34.38 -6.62 -21.44
C PHE A 155 -34.32 -8.11 -21.08
N LEU A 156 -34.17 -8.46 -19.79
CA LEU A 156 -34.22 -9.82 -19.26
C LEU A 156 -35.68 -10.32 -19.09
N PRO A 157 -35.93 -11.63 -18.86
CA PRO A 157 -37.24 -12.28 -19.07
C PRO A 157 -38.40 -11.76 -18.19
N CYS A 158 -38.15 -10.89 -17.20
CA CYS A 158 -39.20 -10.08 -16.56
C CYS A 158 -40.02 -9.22 -17.54
N ARG A 159 -39.49 -8.99 -18.76
CA ARG A 159 -40.18 -8.35 -19.88
C ARG A 159 -41.49 -9.06 -20.27
N LEU A 160 -41.56 -10.40 -20.18
CA LEU A 160 -42.75 -11.17 -20.57
C LEU A 160 -43.95 -10.90 -19.64
N ILE A 161 -43.70 -10.76 -18.34
CA ILE A 161 -44.73 -10.48 -17.33
C ILE A 161 -45.18 -9.02 -17.41
N CYS A 162 -44.26 -8.09 -17.67
CA CYS A 162 -44.58 -6.66 -17.67
C CYS A 162 -45.25 -6.17 -18.96
N ILE A 163 -44.92 -6.76 -20.11
CA ILE A 163 -45.66 -6.51 -21.37
C ILE A 163 -47.12 -6.97 -21.23
N TYR A 164 -47.37 -8.06 -20.50
CA TYR A 164 -48.72 -8.57 -20.24
C TYR A 164 -49.59 -7.58 -19.44
N TRP A 165 -48.98 -6.68 -18.67
CA TRP A 165 -49.64 -5.64 -17.87
C TRP A 165 -49.64 -4.25 -18.55
N GLY A 166 -49.22 -4.15 -19.81
CA GLY A 166 -49.31 -2.92 -20.61
C GLY A 166 -48.26 -1.85 -20.28
N PHE A 167 -47.22 -2.17 -19.51
CA PHE A 167 -46.15 -1.21 -19.21
C PHE A 167 -45.16 -1.12 -20.37
N SER A 168 -44.94 0.11 -20.87
CA SER A 168 -43.90 0.37 -21.86
C SER A 168 -42.49 0.28 -21.22
N THR A 169 -41.49 -0.13 -22.00
CA THR A 169 -40.08 -0.19 -21.55
C THR A 169 -39.60 1.17 -21.03
N PHE A 170 -40.10 2.27 -21.60
CA PHE A 170 -39.79 3.62 -21.17
C PHE A 170 -40.32 3.94 -19.76
N THR A 171 -41.55 3.53 -19.45
CA THR A 171 -42.14 3.71 -18.11
C THR A 171 -41.40 2.91 -17.05
N GLN A 172 -40.95 1.69 -17.37
CA GLN A 172 -40.13 0.87 -16.46
C GLN A 172 -38.77 1.51 -16.21
N MET A 173 -38.13 2.07 -17.24
CA MET A 173 -36.86 2.78 -17.12
C MET A 173 -36.99 4.01 -16.22
N GLN A 174 -38.05 4.81 -16.39
CA GLN A 174 -38.31 5.98 -15.55
C GLN A 174 -38.50 5.62 -14.08
N ASN A 175 -39.13 4.47 -13.79
CA ASN A 175 -39.34 4.02 -12.41
C ASN A 175 -38.07 3.42 -11.78
N MET A 176 -37.16 2.87 -12.58
CA MET A 176 -35.90 2.29 -12.10
C MET A 176 -34.80 3.34 -11.89
N LEU A 177 -34.85 4.47 -12.61
CA LEU A 177 -33.84 5.53 -12.52
C LEU A 177 -33.65 6.10 -11.10
N PRO A 178 -34.71 6.40 -10.32
CA PRO A 178 -34.57 6.87 -8.94
C PRO A 178 -33.91 5.83 -8.03
N VAL A 179 -34.26 4.55 -8.21
CA VAL A 179 -33.69 3.44 -7.44
C VAL A 179 -32.21 3.25 -7.77
N ALA A 180 -31.87 3.28 -9.06
CA ALA A 180 -30.49 3.23 -9.54
C ALA A 180 -29.63 4.37 -8.98
N PHE A 181 -30.17 5.59 -8.99
CA PHE A 181 -29.51 6.76 -8.43
C PHE A 181 -29.33 6.66 -6.91
N ALA A 182 -30.33 6.14 -6.20
CA ALA A 182 -30.22 5.89 -4.75
C ALA A 182 -29.13 4.85 -4.43
N ILE A 183 -29.01 3.78 -5.23
CA ILE A 183 -27.95 2.77 -5.09
C ILE A 183 -26.58 3.41 -5.38
N PHE A 184 -26.46 4.21 -6.43
CA PHE A 184 -25.23 4.95 -6.74
C PHE A 184 -24.78 5.83 -5.56
N LEU A 185 -25.70 6.62 -5.02
CA LEU A 185 -25.43 7.47 -3.85
C LEU A 185 -25.04 6.64 -2.63
N PHE A 186 -25.73 5.52 -2.38
CA PHE A 186 -25.41 4.64 -1.27
C PHE A 186 -23.99 4.07 -1.39
N VAL A 187 -23.60 3.54 -2.55
CA VAL A 187 -22.25 3.01 -2.79
C VAL A 187 -21.21 4.12 -2.65
N LEU A 188 -21.49 5.31 -3.19
CA LEU A 188 -20.62 6.47 -3.06
C LEU A 188 -20.39 6.85 -1.59
N VAL A 189 -21.47 6.92 -0.82
CA VAL A 189 -21.44 7.23 0.62
C VAL A 189 -20.66 6.17 1.38
N VAL A 190 -20.95 4.87 1.19
CA VAL A 190 -20.24 3.79 1.91
C VAL A 190 -18.73 3.81 1.61
N THR A 191 -18.34 4.19 0.39
CA THR A 191 -16.92 4.22 -0.03
C THR A 191 -16.18 5.47 0.48
N ILE A 192 -16.83 6.63 0.45
CA ILE A 192 -16.19 7.93 0.77
C ILE A 192 -16.38 8.33 2.23
N ALA A 193 -17.53 8.00 2.84
CA ALA A 193 -17.88 8.42 4.20
C ALA A 193 -16.85 8.01 5.26
N PRO A 194 -16.25 6.79 5.24
CA PRO A 194 -15.18 6.45 6.18
C PRO A 194 -13.98 7.41 6.06
N GLY A 195 -13.58 7.78 4.85
CA GLY A 195 -12.51 8.75 4.61
C GLY A 195 -12.85 10.16 5.10
N VAL A 196 -14.09 10.62 4.86
CA VAL A 196 -14.58 11.92 5.35
C VAL A 196 -14.67 11.93 6.88
N TYR A 197 -15.17 10.86 7.48
CA TYR A 197 -15.21 10.68 8.93
C TYR A 197 -13.80 10.71 9.54
N GLY A 198 -12.84 10.02 8.92
CA GLY A 198 -11.42 10.07 9.31
C GLY A 198 -10.79 11.46 9.20
N LEU A 199 -11.21 12.26 8.22
CA LEU A 199 -10.83 13.67 8.14
C LEU A 199 -11.42 14.48 9.30
N TYR A 200 -12.65 14.21 9.72
CA TYR A 200 -13.27 14.94 10.84
C TYR A 200 -12.60 14.61 12.18
N LEU A 201 -12.29 13.33 12.44
CA LEU A 201 -11.68 12.87 13.69
C LEU A 201 -10.26 13.39 13.95
N ASN A 202 -9.50 13.75 12.92
CA ASN A 202 -8.11 14.20 13.03
C ASN A 202 -7.92 15.69 12.67
N PRO A 203 -8.49 16.65 13.44
CA PRO A 203 -8.48 18.10 13.15
C PRO A 203 -7.09 18.72 13.10
N LYS A 204 -6.09 18.10 13.75
CA LYS A 204 -4.80 18.73 14.06
C LYS A 204 -3.63 18.23 13.23
N ALA A 205 -3.77 17.72 12.01
CA ALA A 205 -2.58 17.48 11.18
C ALA A 205 -2.00 18.85 10.73
N PRO A 206 -1.00 19.43 11.42
CA PRO A 206 -0.58 20.79 11.10
C PRO A 206 0.09 20.80 9.72
N PHE A 207 -0.09 21.90 9.01
CA PHE A 207 0.55 22.18 7.73
C PHE A 207 2.04 22.50 7.95
N ARG A 208 2.85 21.54 8.44
CA ARG A 208 4.31 21.67 8.34
C ARG A 208 4.69 21.25 6.93
N GLN A 209 4.79 22.25 6.04
CA GLN A 209 5.67 22.15 4.88
C GLN A 209 7.02 21.60 5.36
N ARG A 210 7.32 20.35 5.06
CA ARG A 210 8.69 19.84 5.13
C ARG A 210 9.45 20.56 4.03
N ARG A 211 9.97 21.75 4.35
CA ARG A 211 11.17 22.30 3.71
C ARG A 211 12.22 21.19 3.76
N GLN A 212 12.57 20.69 2.58
CA GLN A 212 13.86 20.12 2.20
C GLN A 212 14.68 19.51 3.35
N VAL A 213 14.64 18.18 3.48
CA VAL A 213 15.76 17.40 4.05
C VAL A 213 16.76 17.01 2.93
N ALA A 214 16.63 17.59 1.73
CA ALA A 214 17.55 17.40 0.61
C ALA A 214 18.83 18.27 0.70
N ALA A 215 19.23 18.72 1.89
CA ALA A 215 20.36 19.64 2.07
C ALA A 215 21.37 19.20 3.14
N ARG A 216 21.57 17.88 3.34
CA ARG A 216 22.64 17.40 4.26
C ARG A 216 23.57 16.29 3.74
N HIS A 217 23.49 15.92 2.47
CA HIS A 217 24.56 15.14 1.84
C HIS A 217 24.98 15.78 0.53
N ARG A 218 25.81 16.81 0.64
CA ARG A 218 26.85 17.09 -0.34
C ARG A 218 28.17 16.73 0.35
N PRO A 219 28.94 15.76 -0.18
CA PRO A 219 30.33 15.62 0.21
C PRO A 219 31.10 16.79 -0.39
N ASP A 220 31.73 17.57 0.48
CA ASP A 220 32.96 18.31 0.13
C ASP A 220 34.14 17.37 0.37
#